data_AF-A0A3D5DGI1-F1
#
_entry.id   AF-A0A3D5DGI1-F1
#
_cell.length_a   1.000
_cell.length_b   1.000
_cell.length_c   1.000
_cell.angle_alpha   90.00
_cell.angle_beta   90.00
_cell.angle_gamma   90.00
#
_symmetry.space_group_name_H-M   'P 1'
#
loop_
_entity.id
_entity.type
_entity.pdbx_description
1 polymer ?
#
loop_
_entity_poly.entity_id
_entity_poly.type
_entity_poly.pdbx_seq_one_letter_code
_entity_poly.pdbx_strand_id
1 'polypeptide(L)'
;MKHQLRAILERAVQAVLANAGHAAVDLPAIQLDSPRNPEHGDFSTNIAMTLAPVLKVEPRSLAAEILTVLKYDALLERAEIAGPGFINLYIA
;
A
#
# COMPACT_ATOMS: atom_id res chain seq x y z
N MET A 1 -14.55 5.35 -6.11
CA MET A 1 -13.10 5.53 -6.36
C MET A 1 -12.24 5.36 -5.10
N LYS A 2 -11.98 6.39 -4.27
CA LYS A 2 -11.10 6.26 -3.08
C LYS A 2 -11.47 5.11 -2.13
N HIS A 3 -12.76 4.87 -1.93
CA HIS A 3 -13.24 3.73 -1.13
C HIS A 3 -12.81 2.36 -1.70
N GLN A 4 -12.89 2.19 -3.02
CA GLN A 4 -12.47 0.94 -3.68
C GLN A 4 -10.95 0.77 -3.62
N LEU A 5 -10.18 1.83 -3.85
CA LEU A 5 -8.71 1.80 -3.70
C LEU A 5 -8.29 1.41 -2.28
N ARG A 6 -8.95 1.97 -1.26
CA ARG A 6 -8.72 1.56 0.14
C ARG A 6 -9.02 0.09 0.33
N ALA A 7 -10.18 -0.39 -0.13
CA ALA A 7 -10.53 -1.81 0.01
C ALA A 7 -9.54 -2.75 -0.71
N ILE A 8 -8.97 -2.34 -1.85
CA ILE A 8 -7.91 -3.10 -2.54
C ILE A 8 -6.64 -3.15 -1.68
N LEU A 9 -6.19 -2.01 -1.16
CA LEU A 9 -5.00 -1.93 -0.31
C LEU A 9 -5.18 -2.67 1.01
N GLU A 10 -6.33 -2.54 1.67
CA GLU A 10 -6.65 -3.23 2.93
C GLU A 10 -6.53 -4.74 2.77
N ARG A 11 -7.11 -5.29 1.69
CA ARG A 11 -7.01 -6.72 1.38
C ARG A 11 -5.56 -7.15 1.13
N ALA A 12 -4.80 -6.37 0.36
CA ALA A 12 -3.40 -6.67 0.08
C ALA A 12 -2.56 -6.68 1.37
N VAL A 13 -2.72 -5.65 2.21
CA VAL A 13 -1.98 -5.54 3.48
C VAL A 13 -2.38 -6.67 4.44
N GLN A 14 -3.68 -6.98 4.58
CA GLN A 14 -4.14 -8.10 5.39
C GLN A 14 -3.55 -9.43 4.93
N ALA A 15 -3.46 -9.67 3.63
CA ALA A 15 -2.84 -10.88 3.08
C ALA A 15 -1.35 -10.97 3.45
N VAL A 16 -0.60 -9.88 3.34
CA VAL A 16 0.82 -9.82 3.75
C VAL A 16 0.95 -10.10 5.24
N LEU A 17 0.15 -9.43 6.08
CA LEU A 17 0.16 -9.64 7.53
C LEU A 17 -0.16 -11.09 7.91
N ALA A 18 -1.17 -11.69 7.29
CA ALA A 18 -1.53 -13.08 7.55
C ALA A 18 -0.40 -14.04 7.17
N ASN A 19 0.21 -13.86 6.00
CA ASN A 19 1.31 -14.69 5.51
C ASN A 19 2.58 -14.56 6.38
N ALA A 20 2.80 -13.40 6.97
CA ALA A 20 3.92 -13.13 7.87
C ALA A 20 3.66 -13.56 9.34
N GLY A 21 2.50 -14.15 9.64
CA GLY A 21 2.13 -14.54 11.02
C GLY A 21 1.70 -13.39 11.92
N HIS A 22 1.33 -12.24 11.32
CA HIS A 22 0.93 -11.01 11.98
C HIS A 22 -0.57 -10.70 11.83
N ALA A 23 -1.41 -11.73 11.69
CA ALA A 23 -2.86 -11.57 11.49
C ALA A 23 -3.59 -10.84 12.64
N ALA A 24 -2.99 -10.79 13.83
CA ALA A 24 -3.53 -10.09 15.00
C ALA A 24 -3.11 -8.60 15.08
N VAL A 25 -2.30 -8.11 14.14
CA VAL A 25 -1.92 -6.68 14.09
C VAL A 25 -3.11 -5.87 13.58
N ASP A 26 -3.51 -4.88 14.38
CA ASP A 26 -4.55 -3.93 13.98
C ASP A 26 -4.08 -3.11 12.77
N LEU A 27 -4.89 -3.12 11.71
CA LEU A 27 -4.63 -2.35 10.51
C LEU A 27 -4.98 -0.87 10.78
N PRO A 28 -4.01 0.06 10.70
CA PRO A 28 -4.34 1.49 10.79
C PRO A 28 -5.15 1.91 9.56
N ALA A 29 -5.90 3.01 9.70
CA ALA A 29 -6.66 3.57 8.59
C ALA A 29 -5.72 3.93 7.42
N ILE A 30 -6.00 3.37 6.24
CA ILE A 30 -5.21 3.64 5.04
C ILE A 30 -5.47 5.06 4.54
N GLN A 31 -4.42 5.89 4.61
CA GLN A 31 -4.42 7.24 4.08
C GLN A 31 -4.10 7.21 2.57
N LEU A 32 -4.88 7.97 1.81
CA LEU A 32 -4.74 8.15 0.36
C LEU A 32 -4.64 9.65 0.08
N ASP A 33 -3.42 10.09 -0.19
CA ASP A 33 -3.08 11.48 -0.43
C ASP A 33 -2.89 11.74 -1.92
N SER A 34 -3.13 12.98 -2.35
CA SER A 34 -2.78 13.40 -3.70
C SER A 34 -1.28 13.74 -3.75
N PRO A 35 -0.49 13.11 -4.65
CA PRO A 35 0.93 13.38 -4.73
C PRO A 35 1.22 14.82 -5.14
N ARG A 36 2.33 15.39 -4.65
CA ARG A 36 2.78 16.74 -5.05
C ARG A 36 3.40 16.75 -6.46
N ASN A 37 4.05 15.66 -6.85
CA ASN A 37 4.58 15.47 -8.19
C ASN A 37 3.57 14.65 -9.00
N PRO A 38 3.03 15.16 -10.12
CA PRO A 38 2.11 14.40 -10.98
C PRO A 38 2.72 13.11 -11.54
N GLU A 39 4.05 13.00 -11.62
CA GLU A 39 4.71 11.75 -12.05
C GLU A 39 4.54 10.61 -11.02
N HIS A 40 4.17 10.92 -9.77
CA HIS A 40 3.95 9.96 -8.69
C HIS A 40 2.51 9.39 -8.69
N GLY A 41 1.78 9.54 -9.79
CA GLY A 41 0.44 8.98 -9.95
C GLY A 41 -0.65 9.85 -9.33
N ASP A 42 -1.84 9.27 -9.23
CA ASP A 42 -3.06 9.96 -8.82
C ASP A 42 -3.23 9.98 -7.30
N PHE A 43 -2.76 8.90 -6.64
CA PHE A 43 -2.78 8.75 -5.20
C PHE A 43 -1.47 8.17 -4.69
N SER A 44 -1.15 8.46 -3.43
CA SER A 44 -0.10 7.76 -2.70
C SER A 44 -0.57 7.33 -1.31
N THR A 45 0.07 6.29 -0.79
CA THR A 45 -0.10 5.84 0.59
C THR A 45 1.23 5.55 1.25
N ASN A 46 1.31 5.82 2.55
CA ASN A 46 2.48 5.55 3.40
C ASN A 46 2.27 4.29 4.28
N ILE A 47 1.28 3.45 3.99
CA ILE A 47 0.87 2.34 4.85
C ILE A 47 2.02 1.41 5.24
N ALA A 48 2.96 1.15 4.31
CA ALA A 48 4.14 0.34 4.58
C ALA A 48 5.06 1.00 5.63
N MET A 49 5.25 2.32 5.56
CA MET A 49 6.01 3.09 6.55
C MET A 49 5.36 3.10 7.92
N THR A 50 4.03 3.10 7.98
CA THR A 50 3.29 3.06 9.23
C THR A 50 3.38 1.69 9.90
N LEU A 51 3.31 0.59 9.14
CA LEU A 51 3.32 -0.77 9.67
C LEU A 51 4.71 -1.32 9.94
N ALA A 52 5.71 -0.95 9.15
CA ALA A 52 7.06 -1.52 9.24
C ALA A 52 7.69 -1.46 10.64
N PRO A 53 7.57 -0.37 11.44
CA PRO A 53 8.07 -0.33 12.81
C PRO A 53 7.38 -1.34 13.74
N VAL A 54 6.08 -1.58 13.54
CA VAL A 54 5.28 -2.55 14.33
C VAL A 54 5.73 -3.98 14.03
N LEU A 55 6.00 -4.25 12.75
CA LEU A 55 6.42 -5.56 12.26
C LEU A 55 7.93 -5.81 12.40
N LYS A 56 8.71 -4.77 12.75
CA LYS A 56 10.18 -4.78 12.82
C LYS A 56 10.83 -5.19 11.50
N VAL A 57 10.27 -4.71 10.39
CA VAL A 57 10.79 -4.92 9.02
C VAL A 57 11.17 -3.59 8.38
N GLU A 58 11.86 -3.66 7.24
CA GLU A 58 12.19 -2.46 6.46
C GLU A 58 10.98 -2.02 5.61
N PRO A 59 10.59 -0.73 5.61
CA PRO A 59 9.35 -0.31 4.98
C PRO A 59 9.28 -0.46 3.47
N ARG A 60 10.39 -0.29 2.74
CA ARG A 60 10.44 -0.49 1.29
C ARG A 60 10.24 -1.96 0.93
N SER A 61 10.76 -2.87 1.74
CA SER A 61 10.59 -4.32 1.61
C SER A 61 9.13 -4.70 1.86
N LEU A 62 8.51 -4.15 2.90
CA LEU A 62 7.07 -4.34 3.14
C LEU A 62 6.21 -3.77 2.00
N ALA A 63 6.58 -2.61 1.44
CA ALA A 63 5.90 -2.05 0.28
C ALA A 63 6.01 -2.99 -0.94
N ALA A 64 7.18 -3.62 -1.16
CA ALA A 64 7.37 -4.61 -2.21
C ALA A 64 6.47 -5.82 -2.01
N GLU A 65 6.39 -6.37 -0.80
CA GLU A 65 5.48 -7.47 -0.47
C GLU A 65 4.02 -7.11 -0.75
N ILE A 66 3.58 -5.91 -0.36
CA ILE A 66 2.22 -5.43 -0.65
C ILE A 66 1.96 -5.39 -2.15
N LEU A 67 2.91 -4.87 -2.96
CA LEU A 67 2.77 -4.82 -4.41
C LEU A 67 2.67 -6.20 -5.07
N THR A 68 3.30 -7.24 -4.49
CA THR A 68 3.22 -8.61 -5.04
C THR A 68 1.84 -9.23 -4.95
N VAL A 69 1.03 -8.81 -3.99
CA VAL A 69 -0.34 -9.32 -3.78
C VAL A 69 -1.42 -8.31 -4.15
N LEU A 70 -1.03 -7.10 -4.57
CA LEU A 70 -1.93 -6.05 -4.97
C LEU A 70 -2.68 -6.47 -6.24
N LYS A 71 -4.01 -6.34 -6.21
CA LYS A 71 -4.85 -6.67 -7.36
C LYS A 71 -5.02 -5.43 -8.23
N TYR A 72 -4.51 -5.51 -9.46
CA TYR A 72 -4.73 -4.53 -10.51
C TYR A 72 -6.02 -4.87 -11.27
N ASP A 73 -6.81 -3.85 -11.59
CA ASP A 73 -8.11 -4.00 -12.24
C ASP A 73 -8.43 -2.75 -13.10
N ALA A 74 -9.68 -2.62 -13.55
CA ALA A 74 -10.10 -1.48 -14.36
C ALA A 74 -10.01 -0.12 -13.63
N LEU A 75 -9.82 -0.11 -12.30
CA LEU A 75 -9.63 1.09 -11.51
C LEU A 75 -8.15 1.36 -11.22
N LEU A 76 -7.38 0.35 -10.82
CA LEU A 76 -5.95 0.47 -10.50
C LEU A 76 -5.11 -0.15 -11.61
N GLU A 77 -4.50 0.71 -12.44
CA GLU A 77 -3.68 0.29 -13.58
C GLU A 77 -2.32 -0.24 -13.14
N ARG A 78 -1.62 0.51 -12.27
CA ARG A 78 -0.32 0.12 -11.72
C ARG A 78 -0.04 0.78 -10.37
N ALA A 79 0.98 0.27 -9.67
CA ALA A 79 1.48 0.83 -8.43
C ALA A 79 3.00 0.77 -8.40
N GLU A 80 3.65 1.77 -7.79
CA GLU A 80 5.10 1.89 -7.75
C GLU A 80 5.61 2.31 -6.37
N ILE A 81 6.83 1.90 -6.01
CA ILE A 81 7.42 2.21 -4.71
C ILE A 81 8.36 3.41 -4.83
N ALA A 82 8.03 4.49 -4.13
CA ALA A 82 8.84 5.69 -4.05
C ALA A 82 9.56 5.82 -2.71
N GLY A 83 10.80 6.30 -2.77
CA GLY A 83 11.61 6.64 -1.59
C GLY A 83 11.66 5.51 -0.53
N PRO A 84 11.39 5.81 0.75
CA PRO A 84 11.54 4.85 1.84
C PRO A 84 10.41 3.80 1.94
N GLY A 85 9.43 3.79 1.02
CA GLY A 85 8.30 2.86 1.08
C GLY A 85 6.92 3.51 0.88
N PHE A 86 6.86 4.67 0.23
CA PHE A 86 5.59 5.17 -0.30
C PHE A 86 5.14 4.27 -1.44
N ILE A 87 3.83 4.02 -1.52
CA ILE A 87 3.21 3.34 -2.66
C ILE A 87 2.43 4.38 -3.44
N ASN A 88 2.90 4.68 -4.64
CA ASN A 88 2.24 5.51 -5.64
C ASN A 88 1.26 4.65 -6.44
N LEU A 89 0.07 5.17 -6.73
CA LEU A 89 -1.03 4.46 -7.38
C LEU A 89 -1.45 5.24 -8.63
N TYR A 90 -1.57 4.54 -9.75
CA TYR A 90 -1.95 5.10 -11.04
C TYR A 90 -3.29 4.50 -11.44
N ILE A 91 -4.29 5.35 -11.67
CA ILE A 91 -5.65 4.94 -12.03
C ILE A 91 -5.87 5.07 -13.54
N ALA A 92 -6.79 4.27 -14.08
CA ALA A 92 -7.21 4.30 -15.48
C ALA A 92 -8.35 5.31 -15.74
#